data_AF-A0A1Z4BU53-F1
#
_entry.id   AF-A0A1Z4BU53-F1
#
_cell.length_a   1.000
_cell.length_b   1.000
_cell.length_c   1.000
_cell.angle_alpha   90.00
_cell.angle_beta   90.00
_cell.angle_gamma   90.00
#
_symmetry.space_group_name_H-M   'P 1'
#
loop_
_entity.id
_entity.type
_entity.pdbx_description
1 polymer ?
#
loop_
_entity_poly.entity_id
_entity_poly.type
_entity_poly.pdbx_seq_one_letter_code
_entity_poly.pdbx_strand_id
1 'polypeptide(L)'
;MTMEQTAQLAGQQLAKLCKHTLPGQNDDALLAKIQALVPDYAVRLARTGSEWYRLGGIVDMHGNRIANDLVEWTERTFIECGKDLQTLIDYTHSQQLIATRQTGNTLYFVIQTGNRAEDFIQLDIDKIREMSDRLLASNVMPPEDLEDFIDPLKPECIDTFGIGSARYAYRRKTDVTVFMSEINKYHLDKHPVQRFMEDWDRSSIQAKAMLSDDWIVRPFRHTGRFGEQQINVEIINTQTKNLPQLDDIQGKKGLALQNLLTRFDRQAGYPFAWFFYMVKGKLVSPHCGVAVFKDISGDFSYLPERDAAILTDWINTPYNV
;
A
#
# COMPACT_ATOMS: atom_id res chain seq x y z
N MET A 1 -33.17 -12.48 7.19
CA MET A 1 -31.75 -12.29 7.53
C MET A 1 -31.31 -11.03 6.80
N THR A 2 -31.20 -9.94 7.55
CA THR A 2 -31.01 -8.56 7.06
C THR A 2 -29.72 -8.43 6.26
N MET A 3 -29.81 -7.88 5.05
CA MET A 3 -28.64 -7.39 4.30
C MET A 3 -27.94 -6.37 5.20
N GLU A 4 -26.76 -6.72 5.73
CA GLU A 4 -25.91 -5.77 6.42
C GLU A 4 -25.67 -4.57 5.50
N GLN A 5 -26.04 -3.39 5.98
CA GLN A 5 -25.75 -2.15 5.30
C GLN A 5 -24.23 -1.98 5.33
N THR A 6 -23.55 -2.47 4.29
CA THR A 6 -22.20 -2.00 3.99
C THR A 6 -22.23 -0.48 3.99
N ALA A 7 -21.31 0.17 4.71
CA ALA A 7 -21.22 1.63 4.74
C ALA A 7 -21.30 2.16 3.30
N GLN A 8 -22.41 2.84 2.96
CA GLN A 8 -22.73 3.21 1.58
C GLN A 8 -21.91 4.43 1.17
N LEU A 9 -20.60 4.22 1.00
CA LEU A 9 -19.63 5.26 0.70
C LEU A 9 -19.32 5.26 -0.79
N ALA A 10 -19.86 6.23 -1.52
CA ALA A 10 -19.67 6.31 -2.96
C ALA A 10 -18.29 6.88 -3.32
N GLY A 11 -17.60 6.28 -4.29
CA GLY A 11 -16.27 6.75 -4.75
C GLY A 11 -16.30 8.20 -5.27
N GLN A 12 -17.41 8.63 -5.88
CA GLN A 12 -17.59 10.02 -6.33
C GLN A 12 -17.61 11.03 -5.17
N GLN A 13 -18.23 10.67 -4.03
CA GLN A 13 -18.23 11.50 -2.83
C GLN A 13 -16.82 11.64 -2.27
N LEU A 14 -16.06 10.54 -2.21
CA LEU A 14 -14.65 10.54 -1.79
C LEU A 14 -13.76 11.38 -2.72
N ALA A 15 -13.95 11.26 -4.03
CA ALA A 15 -13.23 12.07 -5.01
C ALA A 15 -13.51 13.57 -4.83
N LYS A 16 -14.79 13.93 -4.63
CA LYS A 16 -15.18 15.32 -4.35
C LYS A 16 -14.58 15.80 -3.02
N LEU A 17 -14.62 14.99 -1.97
CA LEU A 17 -14.05 15.29 -0.67
C LEU A 17 -12.53 15.54 -0.76
N CYS A 18 -11.79 14.67 -1.45
CA CYS A 18 -10.35 14.84 -1.68
C CYS A 18 -10.05 16.14 -2.42
N LYS A 19 -10.81 16.46 -3.48
CA LYS A 19 -10.63 17.69 -4.27
C LYS A 19 -10.80 18.98 -3.47
N HIS A 20 -11.69 18.99 -2.47
CA HIS A 20 -12.01 20.18 -1.66
C HIS A 20 -11.34 20.16 -0.27
N THR A 21 -10.36 19.29 -0.06
CA THR A 21 -9.61 19.21 1.19
C THR A 21 -8.16 19.52 0.92
N LEU A 22 -7.67 20.59 1.53
CA LEU A 22 -6.27 20.96 1.46
C LEU A 22 -5.45 20.00 2.36
N PRO A 23 -4.35 19.42 1.87
CA PRO A 23 -3.47 18.62 2.69
C PRO A 23 -2.81 19.42 3.81
N GLY A 24 -2.88 18.89 5.02
CA GLY A 24 -2.16 19.40 6.18
C GLY A 24 -0.85 18.64 6.41
N GLN A 25 -0.21 18.87 7.55
CA GLN A 25 1.00 18.13 7.92
C GLN A 25 0.68 16.66 8.25
N ASN A 26 -0.39 16.42 9.04
CA ASN A 26 -0.76 15.10 9.58
C ASN A 26 -2.02 14.49 8.95
N ASP A 27 -2.60 15.15 7.95
CA ASP A 27 -3.79 14.67 7.24
C ASP A 27 -5.08 14.51 8.11
N ASP A 28 -5.08 15.03 9.35
CA ASP A 28 -6.20 14.99 10.30
C ASP A 28 -7.49 15.59 9.74
N ALA A 29 -7.39 16.66 8.95
CA ALA A 29 -8.54 17.29 8.31
C ALA A 29 -9.21 16.38 7.27
N LEU A 30 -8.42 15.55 6.57
CA LEU A 30 -8.95 14.55 5.66
C LEU A 30 -9.62 13.42 6.43
N LEU A 31 -8.94 12.91 7.48
CA LEU A 31 -9.47 11.87 8.36
C LEU A 31 -10.82 12.27 8.95
N ALA A 32 -10.93 13.45 9.54
CA ALA A 32 -12.16 13.96 10.14
C ALA A 32 -13.31 14.08 9.12
N LYS A 33 -13.01 14.50 7.89
CA LYS A 33 -14.01 14.58 6.82
C LYS A 33 -14.47 13.20 6.35
N ILE A 34 -13.57 12.21 6.27
CA ILE A 34 -13.95 10.83 5.95
C ILE A 34 -14.82 10.27 7.09
N GLN A 35 -14.42 10.46 8.35
CA GLN A 35 -15.19 10.05 9.53
C GLN A 35 -16.62 10.64 9.53
N ALA A 36 -16.78 11.90 9.11
CA ALA A 36 -18.09 12.54 8.99
C ALA A 36 -18.99 11.94 7.89
N LEU A 37 -18.43 11.25 6.89
CA LEU A 37 -19.23 10.53 5.88
C LEU A 37 -19.75 9.18 6.37
N VAL A 38 -19.11 8.60 7.39
CA VAL A 38 -19.42 7.27 7.94
C VAL A 38 -19.43 7.33 9.47
N PRO A 39 -20.34 8.10 10.09
CA PRO A 39 -20.29 8.39 11.53
C PRO A 39 -20.43 7.16 12.42
N ASP A 40 -21.08 6.09 11.92
CA ASP A 40 -21.33 4.86 12.66
C ASP A 40 -20.13 3.89 12.65
N TYR A 41 -19.07 4.19 11.89
CA TYR A 41 -17.92 3.32 11.72
C TYR A 41 -16.63 4.04 12.12
N ALA A 42 -15.73 3.32 12.79
CA ALA A 42 -14.43 3.88 13.15
C ALA A 42 -13.54 4.01 11.91
N VAL A 43 -13.03 5.23 11.66
CA VAL A 43 -12.08 5.52 10.58
C VAL A 43 -10.70 5.81 11.15
N ARG A 44 -9.66 5.23 10.55
CA ARG A 44 -8.26 5.55 10.89
C ARG A 44 -7.36 5.61 9.66
N LEU A 45 -6.30 6.41 9.75
CA LEU A 45 -5.17 6.33 8.83
C LEU A 45 -4.28 5.15 9.26
N ALA A 46 -4.39 4.02 8.55
CA ALA A 46 -3.68 2.80 8.89
C ALA A 46 -2.20 2.86 8.50
N ARG A 47 -1.87 3.50 7.36
CA ARG A 47 -0.50 3.58 6.86
C ARG A 47 -0.32 4.75 5.90
N THR A 48 0.87 5.35 5.91
CA THR A 48 1.37 6.19 4.82
C THR A 48 2.41 5.40 4.03
N GLY A 49 2.22 5.26 2.73
CA GLY A 49 3.13 4.59 1.81
C GLY A 49 4.44 5.36 1.63
N SER A 50 5.46 4.68 1.11
CA SER A 50 6.71 5.33 0.69
C SER A 50 6.45 6.40 -0.36
N GLU A 51 7.37 7.36 -0.45
CA GLU A 51 7.30 8.38 -1.48
C GLU A 51 7.48 7.72 -2.85
N TRP A 52 6.63 8.11 -3.80
CA TRP A 52 6.73 7.74 -5.19
C TRP A 52 6.98 8.98 -6.04
N TYR A 53 7.50 8.75 -7.24
CA TYR A 53 7.75 9.75 -8.28
C TYR A 53 6.93 9.43 -9.53
N ARG A 54 6.43 10.46 -10.20
CA ARG A 54 5.84 10.39 -11.54
C ARG A 54 6.22 11.64 -12.33
N LEU A 55 6.28 11.51 -13.65
CA LEU A 55 6.34 12.65 -14.55
C LEU A 55 5.13 13.56 -14.32
N GLY A 56 5.38 14.87 -14.30
CA GLY A 56 4.34 15.88 -14.17
C GLY A 56 3.94 16.45 -15.53
N GLY A 57 3.67 17.75 -15.53
CA GLY A 57 3.43 18.53 -16.74
C GLY A 57 4.60 19.43 -17.10
N ILE A 58 4.27 20.52 -17.79
CA ILE A 58 5.22 21.51 -18.31
C ILE A 58 4.79 22.90 -17.86
N VAL A 59 5.78 23.70 -17.45
CA VAL A 59 5.60 25.11 -17.08
C VAL A 59 6.62 25.99 -17.80
N ASP A 60 6.34 27.28 -17.88
CA ASP A 60 7.35 28.28 -18.28
C ASP A 60 8.27 28.66 -17.10
N MET A 61 9.26 29.52 -17.36
CA MET A 61 10.18 30.04 -16.34
C MET A 61 9.52 30.83 -15.21
N HIS A 62 8.29 31.30 -15.42
CA HIS A 62 7.51 32.00 -14.40
C HIS A 62 6.60 31.05 -13.60
N GLY A 63 6.62 29.75 -13.92
CA GLY A 63 5.79 28.72 -13.29
C GLY A 63 4.36 28.66 -13.83
N ASN A 64 4.05 29.34 -14.94
CA ASN A 64 2.74 29.25 -15.57
C ASN A 64 2.59 27.90 -16.27
N ARG A 65 1.41 27.29 -16.12
CA ARG A 65 1.10 26.00 -16.71
C ARG A 65 1.02 26.08 -18.24
N ILE A 66 1.84 25.28 -18.92
CA ILE A 66 1.77 25.03 -20.37
C ILE A 66 1.01 23.74 -20.66
N ALA A 67 1.31 22.66 -19.93
CA ALA A 67 0.65 21.37 -20.07
C ALA A 67 0.59 20.61 -18.75
N ASN A 68 -0.45 19.80 -18.55
CA ASN A 68 -0.63 19.00 -17.34
C ASN A 68 0.08 17.65 -17.39
N ASP A 69 0.38 17.16 -18.60
CA ASP A 69 1.02 15.88 -18.85
C ASP A 69 2.15 16.08 -19.85
N LEU A 70 3.36 15.77 -19.42
CA LEU A 70 4.58 15.95 -20.21
C LEU A 70 4.62 15.00 -21.40
N VAL A 71 4.15 13.76 -21.24
CA VAL A 71 4.20 12.73 -22.29
C VAL A 71 3.23 13.11 -23.40
N GLU A 72 1.96 13.39 -23.05
CA GLU A 72 0.94 13.78 -24.01
C GLU A 72 1.33 15.05 -24.77
N TRP A 73 1.89 16.04 -24.08
CA TRP A 73 2.37 17.26 -24.71
C TRP A 73 3.52 16.99 -25.66
N THR A 74 4.49 16.16 -25.26
CA THR A 74 5.66 15.83 -26.08
C THR A 74 5.24 15.14 -27.36
N GLU A 75 4.38 14.12 -27.28
CA GLU A 75 3.89 13.39 -28.44
C GLU A 75 3.13 14.30 -29.41
N ARG A 76 2.23 15.15 -28.88
CA ARG A 76 1.47 16.09 -29.70
C ARG A 76 2.37 17.13 -30.37
N THR A 77 3.24 17.77 -29.60
CA THR A 77 4.10 18.85 -30.11
C THR A 77 5.17 18.31 -31.05
N PHE A 78 5.67 17.08 -30.84
CA PHE A 78 6.54 16.42 -31.81
C PHE A 78 5.88 16.28 -33.18
N ILE A 79 4.58 15.92 -33.23
CA ILE A 79 3.82 15.86 -34.49
C ILE A 79 3.67 17.26 -35.11
N GLU A 80 3.35 18.28 -34.30
CA GLU A 80 3.23 19.68 -34.74
C GLU A 80 4.55 20.24 -35.29
N CYS A 81 5.68 19.80 -34.74
CA CYS A 81 7.04 20.08 -35.22
C CYS A 81 7.43 19.25 -36.46
N GLY A 82 6.47 18.60 -37.12
CA GLY A 82 6.73 17.80 -38.33
C GLY A 82 7.45 16.48 -38.07
N LYS A 83 7.38 15.96 -36.83
CA LYS A 83 8.14 14.80 -36.36
C LYS A 83 9.66 14.99 -36.44
N ASP A 84 10.10 16.23 -36.26
CA ASP A 84 11.52 16.59 -36.16
C ASP A 84 11.86 16.95 -34.70
N LEU A 85 12.75 16.15 -34.12
CA LEU A 85 13.20 16.32 -32.74
C LEU A 85 13.98 17.61 -32.57
N GLN A 86 14.78 18.03 -33.55
CA GLN A 86 15.57 19.26 -33.44
C GLN A 86 14.64 20.47 -33.39
N THR A 87 13.61 20.49 -34.25
CA THR A 87 12.59 21.55 -34.23
C THR A 87 11.84 21.60 -32.89
N LEU A 88 11.54 20.44 -32.27
CA LEU A 88 10.95 20.38 -30.92
C LEU A 88 11.91 20.96 -29.86
N ILE A 89 13.18 20.54 -29.89
CA ILE A 89 14.23 21.03 -28.98
C ILE A 89 14.36 22.56 -29.10
N ASP A 90 14.49 23.09 -30.32
CA ASP A 90 14.60 24.52 -30.58
C ASP A 90 13.38 25.30 -30.07
N TYR A 91 12.17 24.75 -30.28
CA TYR A 91 10.94 25.33 -29.75
C TYR A 91 10.98 25.42 -28.22
N THR A 92 11.39 24.34 -27.55
CA THR A 92 11.45 24.30 -26.08
C THR A 92 12.50 25.23 -25.49
N HIS A 93 13.66 25.37 -26.14
CA HIS A 93 14.68 26.33 -25.75
C HIS A 93 14.19 27.77 -25.90
N SER A 94 13.50 28.08 -27.00
CA SER A 94 12.97 29.43 -27.25
C SER A 94 11.98 29.90 -26.19
N GLN A 95 11.22 28.95 -25.61
CA GLN A 95 10.21 29.18 -24.58
C GLN A 95 10.74 28.93 -23.16
N GLN A 96 11.97 28.43 -23.03
CA GLN A 96 12.60 28.03 -21.76
C GLN A 96 11.69 27.12 -20.92
N LEU A 97 11.15 26.07 -21.54
CA LEU A 97 10.19 25.19 -20.89
C LEU A 97 10.84 24.32 -19.82
N ILE A 98 10.12 24.15 -18.73
CA ILE A 98 10.51 23.38 -17.55
C ILE A 98 9.59 22.17 -17.44
N ALA A 99 10.20 21.00 -17.28
CA ALA A 99 9.49 19.80 -16.87
C ALA A 99 9.25 19.84 -15.36
N THR A 100 8.07 19.41 -14.99
CA THR A 100 7.68 19.26 -13.59
C THR A 100 7.58 17.78 -13.24
N ARG A 101 7.70 17.49 -11.96
CA ARG A 101 7.52 16.15 -11.40
C ARG A 101 6.46 16.14 -10.33
N GLN A 102 5.77 15.02 -10.21
CA GLN A 102 4.88 14.75 -9.09
C GLN A 102 5.56 13.81 -8.10
N THR A 103 5.64 14.22 -6.85
CA THR A 103 5.98 13.34 -5.74
C THR A 103 4.77 13.17 -4.83
N GLY A 104 4.68 12.02 -4.16
CA GLY A 104 3.58 11.80 -3.25
C GLY A 104 3.66 10.51 -2.47
N ASN A 105 2.71 10.35 -1.56
CA ASN A 105 2.52 9.14 -0.77
C ASN A 105 1.08 8.67 -0.92
N THR A 106 0.86 7.35 -0.92
CA THR A 106 -0.49 6.79 -0.79
C THR A 106 -0.84 6.68 0.68
N LEU A 107 -1.92 7.33 1.10
CA LEU A 107 -2.54 7.20 2.40
C LEU A 107 -3.54 6.05 2.37
N TYR A 108 -3.39 5.11 3.29
CA TYR A 108 -4.27 3.94 3.45
C TYR A 108 -5.16 4.17 4.65
N PHE A 109 -6.43 4.51 4.40
CA PHE A 109 -7.43 4.60 5.45
C PHE A 109 -8.17 3.27 5.58
N VAL A 110 -8.58 2.97 6.80
CA VAL A 110 -9.44 1.84 7.10
C VAL A 110 -10.71 2.35 7.78
N ILE A 111 -11.84 1.78 7.37
CA ILE A 111 -13.15 1.93 7.99
C ILE A 111 -13.54 0.55 8.52
N GLN A 112 -13.59 0.38 9.84
CA GLN A 112 -13.93 -0.90 10.46
C GLN A 112 -15.45 -1.11 10.38
N THR A 113 -15.91 -2.17 9.70
CA THR A 113 -17.34 -2.41 9.45
C THR A 113 -17.94 -3.53 10.28
N GLY A 114 -17.11 -4.35 10.94
CA GLY A 114 -17.52 -5.46 11.78
C GLY A 114 -16.38 -5.96 12.65
N ASN A 115 -16.44 -7.22 13.10
CA ASN A 115 -15.44 -7.80 14.01
C ASN A 115 -14.64 -8.94 13.38
N ARG A 116 -15.04 -9.44 12.21
CA ARG A 116 -14.26 -10.45 11.49
C ARG A 116 -13.06 -9.79 10.84
N ALA A 117 -12.02 -10.58 10.60
CA ALA A 117 -10.78 -10.13 9.98
C ALA A 117 -11.01 -9.44 8.63
N GLU A 118 -12.02 -9.87 7.86
CA GLU A 118 -12.36 -9.27 6.55
C GLU A 118 -13.34 -8.09 6.63
N ASP A 119 -13.91 -7.79 7.81
CA ASP A 119 -14.98 -6.79 7.97
C ASP A 119 -14.43 -5.36 8.06
N PHE A 120 -13.81 -4.91 6.97
CA PHE A 120 -13.37 -3.53 6.83
C PHE A 120 -13.37 -3.05 5.38
N ILE A 121 -13.47 -1.73 5.22
CA ILE A 121 -13.26 -1.06 3.94
C ILE A 121 -11.90 -0.35 3.99
N GLN A 122 -11.11 -0.52 2.93
CA GLN A 122 -9.86 0.21 2.75
C GLN A 122 -10.00 1.30 1.69
N LEU A 123 -9.50 2.49 1.97
CA LEU A 123 -9.40 3.59 1.01
C LEU A 123 -7.94 3.88 0.71
N ASP A 124 -7.62 4.01 -0.58
CA ASP A 124 -6.32 4.48 -1.04
C ASP A 124 -6.50 5.91 -1.58
N ILE A 125 -5.79 6.86 -0.97
CA ILE A 125 -5.83 8.28 -1.34
C ILE A 125 -4.39 8.78 -1.49
N ASP A 126 -4.04 9.27 -2.66
CA ASP A 126 -2.71 9.83 -2.90
C ASP A 126 -2.65 11.28 -2.38
N LYS A 127 -1.63 11.61 -1.58
CA LYS A 127 -1.23 12.99 -1.25
C LYS A 127 -0.10 13.38 -2.19
N ILE A 128 -0.38 14.34 -3.08
CA ILE A 128 0.48 14.67 -4.22
C ILE A 128 0.96 16.11 -4.09
N ARG A 129 2.23 16.33 -4.38
CA ARG A 129 2.83 17.62 -4.64
C ARG A 129 3.48 17.61 -6.01
N GLU A 130 3.37 18.71 -6.72
CA GLU A 130 4.08 18.93 -7.97
C GLU A 130 5.16 19.99 -7.76
N MET A 131 6.33 19.76 -8.36
CA MET A 131 7.49 20.64 -8.24
C MET A 131 8.15 20.77 -9.61
N SER A 132 8.83 21.89 -9.85
CA SER A 132 9.79 21.97 -10.95
C SER A 132 10.89 20.91 -10.77
N ASP A 133 11.44 20.44 -11.88
CA ASP A 133 12.43 19.36 -11.89
C ASP A 133 13.67 19.76 -12.71
N ARG A 134 13.46 20.00 -14.00
CA ARG A 134 14.54 20.16 -15.00
C ARG A 134 14.08 20.99 -16.19
N LEU A 135 15.03 21.46 -16.99
CA LEU A 135 14.71 21.94 -18.34
C LEU A 135 14.13 20.80 -19.18
N LEU A 136 13.25 21.12 -20.14
CA LEU A 136 12.68 20.12 -21.03
C LEU A 136 13.75 19.50 -21.93
N ALA A 137 14.63 20.34 -22.48
CA ALA A 137 15.82 19.95 -23.23
C ALA A 137 17.06 20.62 -22.60
N SER A 138 18.13 19.85 -22.38
CA SER A 138 19.37 20.42 -21.86
C SER A 138 20.11 21.21 -22.95
N ASN A 139 20.69 22.34 -22.54
CA ASN A 139 21.53 23.16 -23.43
C ASN A 139 22.91 22.55 -23.65
N VAL A 140 23.35 21.67 -22.74
CA VAL A 140 24.70 21.09 -22.73
C VAL A 140 24.70 19.68 -23.31
N MET A 141 23.67 18.88 -23.02
CA MET A 141 23.47 17.54 -23.55
C MET A 141 22.04 17.40 -24.11
N PRO A 142 21.78 17.87 -25.34
CA PRO A 142 20.46 17.79 -25.94
C PRO A 142 19.97 16.33 -26.03
N PRO A 143 18.65 16.09 -25.89
CA PRO A 143 18.09 14.74 -25.97
C PRO A 143 18.36 14.05 -27.31
N GLU A 144 18.65 12.75 -27.28
CA GLU A 144 18.94 11.97 -28.49
C GLU A 144 17.68 11.42 -29.18
N ASP A 145 16.62 11.18 -28.41
CA ASP A 145 15.32 10.71 -28.88
C ASP A 145 14.16 11.24 -27.99
N LEU A 146 12.92 10.83 -28.29
CA LEU A 146 11.76 11.24 -27.52
C LEU A 146 11.72 10.64 -26.11
N GLU A 147 12.29 9.45 -25.91
CA GLU A 147 12.31 8.81 -24.59
C GLU A 147 13.25 9.58 -23.67
N ASP A 148 14.45 9.92 -24.16
CA ASP A 148 15.42 10.76 -23.46
C ASP A 148 14.90 12.19 -23.26
N PHE A 149 14.08 12.72 -24.18
CA PHE A 149 13.40 14.00 -23.98
C PHE A 149 12.35 13.95 -22.85
N ILE A 150 11.64 12.82 -22.74
CA ILE A 150 10.56 12.62 -21.77
C ILE A 150 11.09 12.31 -20.37
N ASP A 151 12.09 11.44 -20.26
CA ASP A 151 12.67 11.01 -18.98
C ASP A 151 14.19 10.78 -19.11
N PRO A 152 14.98 11.87 -19.21
CA PRO A 152 16.41 11.78 -19.42
C PRO A 152 17.12 11.14 -18.22
N LEU A 153 18.13 10.31 -18.48
CA LEU A 153 18.95 9.71 -17.43
C LEU A 153 19.81 10.74 -16.68
N LYS A 154 20.21 11.82 -17.36
CA LYS A 154 21.07 12.88 -16.81
C LYS A 154 20.50 14.26 -17.16
N PRO A 155 19.40 14.67 -16.50
CA PRO A 155 18.77 15.95 -16.78
C PRO A 155 19.63 17.14 -16.36
N GLU A 156 19.41 18.27 -17.04
CA GLU A 156 19.81 19.59 -16.54
C GLU A 156 18.78 20.06 -15.51
N CYS A 157 19.02 19.69 -14.25
CA CYS A 157 18.18 20.07 -13.13
C CYS A 157 18.19 21.58 -12.90
N ILE A 158 17.06 22.10 -12.42
CA ILE A 158 16.94 23.50 -12.02
C ILE A 158 16.63 23.60 -10.52
N ASP A 159 16.68 24.82 -9.99
CA ASP A 159 16.22 25.07 -8.63
C ASP A 159 14.74 24.70 -8.48
N THR A 160 14.46 23.85 -7.50
CA THR A 160 13.13 23.29 -7.28
C THR A 160 12.22 24.30 -6.60
N PHE A 161 11.04 24.54 -7.18
CA PHE A 161 9.96 25.32 -6.60
C PHE A 161 8.63 24.58 -6.75
N GLY A 162 7.69 24.86 -5.84
CA GLY A 162 6.39 24.20 -5.82
C GLY A 162 5.47 24.68 -6.93
N ILE A 163 4.79 23.75 -7.59
CA ILE A 163 3.76 24.03 -8.60
C ILE A 163 2.39 23.89 -7.95
N GLY A 164 1.79 25.04 -7.61
CA GLY A 164 0.52 25.08 -6.89
C GLY A 164 0.61 24.50 -5.47
N SER A 165 -0.54 24.15 -4.91
CA SER A 165 -0.64 23.52 -3.59
C SER A 165 -0.65 22.00 -3.70
N ALA A 166 -0.22 21.33 -2.63
CA ALA A 166 -0.42 19.89 -2.49
C ALA A 166 -1.93 19.57 -2.54
N ARG A 167 -2.27 18.38 -3.03
CA ARG A 167 -3.66 17.93 -3.17
C ARG A 167 -3.82 16.45 -2.83
N TYR A 168 -5.04 16.08 -2.44
CA TYR A 168 -5.43 14.68 -2.37
C TYR A 168 -6.04 14.22 -3.70
N ALA A 169 -5.79 12.97 -4.07
CA ALA A 169 -6.43 12.29 -5.19
C ALA A 169 -6.97 10.94 -4.73
N TYR A 170 -8.29 10.77 -4.81
CA TYR A 170 -8.93 9.48 -4.55
C TYR A 170 -8.50 8.47 -5.60
N ARG A 171 -8.02 7.30 -5.16
CA ARG A 171 -7.55 6.23 -6.05
C ARG A 171 -8.48 5.03 -6.05
N ARG A 172 -8.82 4.52 -4.86
CA ARG A 172 -9.57 3.27 -4.73
C ARG A 172 -10.32 3.17 -3.40
N LYS A 173 -11.45 2.46 -3.44
CA LYS A 173 -12.15 1.88 -2.29
C LYS A 173 -12.20 0.38 -2.49
N THR A 174 -11.80 -0.39 -1.47
CA THR A 174 -11.88 -1.84 -1.44
C THR A 174 -12.74 -2.25 -0.26
N ASP A 175 -13.93 -2.79 -0.53
CA ASP A 175 -14.68 -3.53 0.49
C ASP A 175 -14.05 -4.91 0.59
N VAL A 176 -13.40 -5.22 1.70
CA VAL A 176 -12.54 -6.41 1.80
C VAL A 176 -13.37 -7.69 1.78
N THR A 177 -14.51 -7.75 2.48
CA THR A 177 -15.43 -8.88 2.45
C THR A 177 -15.90 -9.18 1.02
N VAL A 178 -16.39 -8.16 0.29
CA VAL A 178 -16.87 -8.34 -1.10
C VAL A 178 -15.72 -8.70 -2.04
N PHE A 179 -14.59 -8.03 -1.89
CA PHE A 179 -13.42 -8.23 -2.75
C PHE A 179 -12.82 -9.62 -2.60
N MET A 180 -12.67 -10.10 -1.36
CA MET A 180 -12.17 -11.45 -1.09
C MET A 180 -13.14 -12.52 -1.58
N SER A 181 -14.44 -12.32 -1.39
CA SER A 181 -15.48 -13.20 -1.93
C SER A 181 -15.38 -13.32 -3.46
N GLU A 182 -15.12 -12.22 -4.17
CA GLU A 182 -14.93 -12.24 -5.62
C GLU A 182 -13.63 -12.93 -6.04
N ILE A 183 -12.50 -12.63 -5.39
CA ILE A 183 -11.22 -13.30 -5.67
C ILE A 183 -11.37 -14.81 -5.52
N ASN A 184 -11.95 -15.27 -4.42
CA ASN A 184 -12.06 -16.69 -4.10
C ASN A 184 -12.84 -17.50 -5.16
N LYS A 185 -13.68 -16.88 -6.00
CA LYS A 185 -14.39 -17.58 -7.09
C LYS A 185 -13.46 -18.10 -8.18
N TYR A 186 -12.29 -17.48 -8.35
CA TYR A 186 -11.35 -17.80 -9.42
C TYR A 186 -10.12 -18.59 -8.93
N HIS A 187 -10.06 -18.91 -7.62
CA HIS A 187 -9.01 -19.75 -7.06
C HIS A 187 -9.54 -21.18 -6.85
N LEU A 188 -8.79 -22.17 -7.33
CA LEU A 188 -9.12 -23.61 -7.15
C LEU A 188 -9.05 -24.02 -5.68
N ASP A 189 -8.03 -23.51 -4.98
CA ASP A 189 -7.81 -23.68 -3.55
C ASP A 189 -8.08 -22.37 -2.81
N LYS A 190 -8.19 -22.44 -1.49
CA LYS A 190 -8.39 -21.25 -0.67
C LYS A 190 -7.24 -20.25 -0.86
N HIS A 191 -7.59 -19.00 -1.15
CA HIS A 191 -6.61 -17.94 -1.32
C HIS A 191 -5.78 -17.73 -0.03
N PRO A 192 -4.44 -17.58 -0.10
CA PRO A 192 -3.60 -17.40 1.10
C PRO A 192 -4.04 -16.26 2.01
N VAL A 193 -4.51 -15.13 1.45
CA VAL A 193 -5.04 -14.01 2.26
C VAL A 193 -6.37 -14.37 2.93
N GLN A 194 -7.25 -15.15 2.27
CA GLN A 194 -8.49 -15.62 2.90
C GLN A 194 -8.16 -16.52 4.09
N ARG A 195 -7.23 -17.47 3.89
CA ARG A 195 -6.75 -18.35 4.96
C ARG A 195 -6.15 -17.54 6.12
N PHE A 196 -5.37 -16.51 5.82
CA PHE A 196 -4.80 -15.62 6.85
C PHE A 196 -5.90 -14.96 7.70
N MET A 197 -6.95 -14.46 7.06
CA MET A 197 -8.09 -13.83 7.75
C MET A 197 -8.88 -14.83 8.60
N GLU A 198 -9.09 -16.05 8.09
CA GLU A 198 -9.74 -17.11 8.87
C GLU A 198 -8.89 -17.62 10.04
N ASP A 199 -7.58 -17.75 9.84
CA ASP A 199 -6.62 -18.07 10.90
C ASP A 199 -6.62 -16.98 11.98
N TRP A 200 -6.75 -15.71 11.60
CA TRP A 200 -6.94 -14.61 12.53
C TRP A 200 -8.23 -14.76 13.35
N ASP A 201 -9.36 -14.97 12.66
CA ASP A 201 -10.69 -15.10 13.30
C ASP A 201 -10.76 -16.27 14.29
N ARG A 202 -10.11 -17.40 13.97
CA ARG A 202 -10.12 -18.59 14.86
C ARG A 202 -9.08 -18.56 15.97
N SER A 203 -8.13 -17.62 15.91
CA SER A 203 -7.05 -17.49 16.90
C SER A 203 -7.51 -16.88 18.22
N SER A 204 -6.60 -16.82 19.20
CA SER A 204 -6.80 -16.08 20.44
C SER A 204 -6.79 -14.55 20.28
N ILE A 205 -6.46 -14.04 19.08
CA ILE A 205 -6.35 -12.61 18.78
C ILE A 205 -7.72 -11.95 18.61
N GLN A 206 -8.70 -12.64 18.02
CA GLN A 206 -9.99 -12.07 17.63
C GLN A 206 -10.68 -11.30 18.77
N ALA A 207 -10.49 -11.75 20.02
CA ALA A 207 -11.08 -11.10 21.20
C ALA A 207 -10.31 -9.84 21.69
N LYS A 208 -9.15 -9.52 21.11
CA LYS A 208 -8.21 -8.50 21.61
C LYS A 208 -7.79 -7.46 20.58
N ALA A 209 -7.80 -7.78 19.29
CA ALA A 209 -7.37 -6.87 18.24
C ALA A 209 -8.15 -7.09 16.94
N MET A 210 -8.35 -6.01 16.19
CA MET A 210 -8.88 -6.09 14.83
C MET A 210 -7.72 -6.36 13.87
N LEU A 211 -7.92 -7.24 12.88
CA LEU A 211 -6.90 -7.50 11.86
C LEU A 211 -6.43 -6.19 11.22
N SER A 212 -7.39 -5.31 10.95
CA SER A 212 -7.11 -4.09 10.22
C SER A 212 -6.11 -3.19 10.95
N ASP A 213 -6.07 -3.20 12.29
CA ASP A 213 -5.21 -2.35 13.12
C ASP A 213 -3.75 -2.41 12.65
N ASP A 214 -3.27 -3.62 12.39
CA ASP A 214 -1.88 -3.91 12.01
C ASP A 214 -1.70 -4.37 10.57
N TRP A 215 -2.79 -4.68 9.85
CA TRP A 215 -2.73 -5.29 8.52
C TRP A 215 -3.72 -4.66 7.54
N ILE A 216 -3.26 -4.44 6.31
CA ILE A 216 -4.07 -3.95 5.20
C ILE A 216 -3.97 -4.88 4.00
N VAL A 217 -4.91 -4.78 3.06
CA VAL A 217 -4.85 -5.53 1.80
C VAL A 217 -4.26 -4.67 0.68
N ARG A 218 -3.44 -5.27 -0.17
CA ARG A 218 -2.89 -4.64 -1.36
C ARG A 218 -3.25 -5.48 -2.58
N PRO A 219 -4.36 -5.16 -3.26
CA PRO A 219 -4.63 -5.75 -4.56
C PRO A 219 -3.61 -5.27 -5.59
N PHE A 220 -3.14 -6.20 -6.41
CA PHE A 220 -2.19 -5.98 -7.49
C PHE A 220 -2.58 -6.81 -8.72
N ARG A 221 -2.07 -6.41 -9.88
CA ARG A 221 -2.22 -7.19 -11.11
C ARG A 221 -0.98 -8.04 -11.30
N HIS A 222 -1.19 -9.29 -11.68
CA HIS A 222 -0.14 -10.23 -12.03
C HIS A 222 -0.46 -10.80 -13.41
N THR A 223 0.56 -10.90 -14.25
CA THR A 223 0.42 -11.55 -15.57
C THR A 223 0.70 -13.03 -15.37
N GLY A 224 -0.32 -13.86 -15.61
CA GLY A 224 -0.20 -15.31 -15.49
C GLY A 224 0.65 -15.93 -16.59
N ARG A 225 0.87 -17.25 -16.50
CA ARG A 225 1.80 -17.97 -17.37
C ARG A 225 1.40 -17.97 -18.84
N PHE A 226 0.13 -17.67 -19.15
CA PHE A 226 -0.42 -17.61 -20.50
C PHE A 226 -0.71 -16.16 -20.95
N GLY A 227 -0.17 -15.16 -20.24
CA GLY A 227 -0.37 -13.75 -20.55
C GLY A 227 -1.68 -13.16 -20.02
N GLU A 228 -2.48 -13.94 -19.29
CA GLU A 228 -3.73 -13.51 -18.69
C GLU A 228 -3.49 -12.50 -17.57
N GLN A 229 -4.29 -11.43 -17.51
CA GLN A 229 -4.23 -10.45 -16.42
C GLN A 229 -5.10 -10.93 -15.27
N GLN A 230 -4.47 -11.32 -14.17
CA GLN A 230 -5.15 -11.75 -12.95
C GLN A 230 -5.03 -10.67 -11.87
N ILE A 231 -6.14 -10.40 -11.18
CA ILE A 231 -6.12 -9.60 -9.96
C ILE A 231 -5.83 -10.54 -8.81
N ASN A 232 -4.84 -10.19 -8.01
CA ASN A 232 -4.46 -10.92 -6.81
C ASN A 232 -4.32 -9.92 -5.65
N VAL A 233 -4.16 -10.42 -4.43
CA VAL A 233 -4.09 -9.61 -3.21
C VAL A 233 -3.01 -10.11 -2.26
N GLU A 234 -2.27 -9.17 -1.71
CA GLU A 234 -1.36 -9.43 -0.60
C GLU A 234 -1.89 -8.79 0.68
N ILE A 235 -1.66 -9.45 1.82
CA ILE A 235 -1.77 -8.80 3.12
C ILE A 235 -0.44 -8.14 3.50
N ILE A 236 -0.50 -6.93 4.01
CA ILE A 236 0.65 -6.08 4.30
C ILE A 236 0.56 -5.56 5.72
N ASN A 237 1.63 -5.77 6.50
CA ASN A 237 1.73 -5.17 7.83
C ASN A 237 1.88 -3.64 7.73
N THR A 238 1.19 -2.89 8.58
CA THR A 238 1.19 -1.42 8.62
C THR A 238 2.30 -0.85 9.50
N GLN A 239 2.80 -1.63 10.47
CA GLN A 239 3.88 -1.25 11.37
C GLN A 239 5.16 -1.02 10.54
N THR A 240 5.66 0.22 10.61
CA THR A 240 6.92 0.62 9.97
C THR A 240 7.94 1.14 10.98
N LYS A 241 7.48 1.50 12.17
CA LYS A 241 8.28 2.02 13.28
C LYS A 241 8.16 1.03 14.44
N ASN A 242 9.28 0.75 15.12
CA ASN A 242 9.31 -0.19 16.26
C ASN A 242 8.81 -1.59 15.88
N LEU A 243 9.44 -2.20 14.88
CA LEU A 243 9.17 -3.59 14.52
C LEU A 243 9.54 -4.52 15.69
N PRO A 244 8.68 -5.50 16.02
CA PRO A 244 8.99 -6.46 17.07
C PRO A 244 10.22 -7.28 16.69
N GLN A 245 11.06 -7.59 17.67
CA GLN A 245 12.27 -8.38 17.49
C GLN A 245 12.13 -9.72 18.20
N LEU A 246 12.48 -10.77 17.47
CA LEU A 246 12.58 -12.11 18.04
C LEU A 246 14.06 -12.44 18.25
N ASP A 247 14.45 -12.66 19.50
CA ASP A 247 15.81 -13.13 19.82
C ASP A 247 16.03 -14.56 19.28
N ASP A 248 17.28 -15.00 19.22
CA ASP A 248 17.63 -16.33 18.71
C ASP A 248 16.95 -17.46 19.52
N ILE A 249 16.25 -18.32 18.77
CA ILE A 249 15.50 -19.46 19.29
C ILE A 249 16.33 -20.75 19.35
N GLN A 250 17.56 -20.76 18.83
CA GLN A 250 18.39 -21.97 18.80
C GLN A 250 18.60 -22.57 20.20
N GLY A 251 18.30 -23.87 20.31
CA GLY A 251 18.40 -24.62 21.57
C GLY A 251 17.39 -24.25 22.65
N LYS A 252 16.47 -23.29 22.40
CA LYS A 252 15.43 -22.88 23.34
C LYS A 252 14.23 -23.83 23.24
N LYS A 253 13.67 -24.22 24.40
CA LYS A 253 12.48 -25.08 24.54
C LYS A 253 11.67 -24.72 25.78
N GLY A 254 10.42 -25.15 25.82
CA GLY A 254 9.52 -24.97 26.95
C GLY A 254 9.40 -23.50 27.37
N LEU A 255 9.58 -23.24 28.67
CA LEU A 255 9.45 -21.90 29.24
C LEU A 255 10.40 -20.86 28.58
N ALA A 256 11.60 -21.27 28.16
CA ALA A 256 12.54 -20.36 27.51
C ALA A 256 12.01 -19.90 26.15
N LEU A 257 11.44 -20.82 25.36
CA LEU A 257 10.82 -20.50 24.06
C LEU A 257 9.53 -19.68 24.27
N GLN A 258 8.66 -20.10 25.19
CA GLN A 258 7.44 -19.38 25.54
C GLN A 258 7.71 -17.90 25.92
N ASN A 259 8.78 -17.65 26.70
CA ASN A 259 9.14 -16.31 27.11
C ASN A 259 9.58 -15.42 25.93
N LEU A 260 10.27 -15.98 24.93
CA LEU A 260 10.66 -15.25 23.72
C LEU A 260 9.42 -14.83 22.92
N LEU A 261 8.52 -15.77 22.69
CA LEU A 261 7.27 -15.54 21.96
C LEU A 261 6.39 -14.52 22.67
N THR A 262 6.25 -14.66 23.99
CA THR A 262 5.45 -13.72 24.80
C THR A 262 6.03 -12.30 24.77
N ARG A 263 7.36 -12.16 24.75
CA ARG A 263 8.00 -10.85 24.56
C ARG A 263 7.72 -10.29 23.18
N PHE A 264 7.83 -11.10 22.13
CA PHE A 264 7.52 -10.69 20.77
C PHE A 264 6.06 -10.23 20.65
N ASP A 265 5.13 -11.03 21.15
CA ASP A 265 3.69 -10.72 21.15
C ASP A 265 3.38 -9.43 21.90
N ARG A 266 4.03 -9.20 23.06
CA ARG A 266 3.90 -7.94 23.79
C ARG A 266 4.43 -6.75 22.99
N GLN A 267 5.52 -6.90 22.26
CA GLN A 267 6.06 -5.84 21.39
C GLN A 267 5.13 -5.58 20.18
N ALA A 268 4.51 -6.64 19.64
CA ALA A 268 3.57 -6.54 18.53
C ALA A 268 2.19 -6.00 18.95
N GLY A 269 1.82 -6.13 20.23
CA GLY A 269 0.59 -5.56 20.81
C GLY A 269 -0.56 -6.56 21.00
N TYR A 270 -0.41 -7.82 20.56
CA TYR A 270 -1.44 -8.85 20.67
C TYR A 270 -0.81 -10.25 20.82
N PRO A 271 -1.50 -11.21 21.48
CA PRO A 271 -0.98 -12.58 21.62
C PRO A 271 -0.85 -13.25 20.26
N PHE A 272 -0.01 -14.29 20.16
CA PHE A 272 0.12 -15.09 18.95
C PHE A 272 0.54 -14.30 17.69
N ALA A 273 1.01 -13.06 17.85
CA ALA A 273 1.49 -12.22 16.77
C ALA A 273 2.65 -12.87 16.02
N TRP A 274 3.57 -13.52 16.74
CA TRP A 274 4.72 -14.20 16.15
C TRP A 274 4.34 -15.14 14.99
N PHE A 275 3.17 -15.79 15.06
CA PHE A 275 2.68 -16.68 14.00
C PHE A 275 2.34 -15.90 12.72
N PHE A 276 1.59 -14.82 12.81
CA PHE A 276 1.20 -14.01 11.64
C PHE A 276 2.41 -13.28 11.02
N TYR A 277 3.35 -12.84 11.86
CA TYR A 277 4.64 -12.32 11.40
C TYR A 277 5.52 -13.40 10.74
N MET A 278 5.43 -14.65 11.20
CA MET A 278 6.12 -15.80 10.60
C MET A 278 5.56 -16.14 9.22
N VAL A 279 4.23 -16.17 9.08
CA VAL A 279 3.55 -16.44 7.80
C VAL A 279 3.97 -15.45 6.71
N LYS A 280 4.30 -14.20 7.08
CA LYS A 280 4.80 -13.18 6.14
C LYS A 280 6.32 -13.15 5.96
N GLY A 281 7.07 -13.96 6.70
CA GLY A 281 8.45 -14.32 6.41
C GLY A 281 9.53 -13.26 6.62
N LYS A 282 9.22 -12.12 7.27
CA LYS A 282 10.20 -11.02 7.45
C LYS A 282 10.85 -10.94 8.81
N LEU A 283 10.09 -11.18 9.89
CA LEU A 283 10.55 -10.94 11.26
C LEU A 283 10.64 -12.21 12.11
N VAL A 284 9.92 -13.25 11.71
CA VAL A 284 9.95 -14.55 12.38
C VAL A 284 10.20 -15.62 11.33
N SER A 285 11.20 -16.47 11.59
CA SER A 285 11.54 -17.58 10.69
C SER A 285 10.53 -18.72 10.83
N PRO A 286 10.18 -19.43 9.74
CA PRO A 286 9.39 -20.67 9.81
C PRO A 286 9.95 -21.74 10.76
N HIS A 287 11.27 -21.71 11.02
CA HIS A 287 11.89 -22.59 12.03
C HIS A 287 11.32 -22.36 13.43
N CYS A 288 10.84 -21.16 13.74
CA CYS A 288 10.14 -20.85 14.98
C CYS A 288 8.86 -21.67 15.10
N GLY A 289 8.01 -21.67 14.07
CA GLY A 289 6.78 -22.47 14.07
C GLY A 289 7.04 -23.96 14.24
N VAL A 290 8.07 -24.50 13.57
CA VAL A 290 8.47 -25.91 13.72
C VAL A 290 8.98 -26.21 15.15
N ALA A 291 9.76 -25.30 15.75
CA ALA A 291 10.24 -25.46 17.12
C ALA A 291 9.09 -25.45 18.12
N VAL A 292 8.15 -24.52 17.97
CA VAL A 292 6.95 -24.43 18.82
C VAL A 292 6.08 -25.68 18.65
N PHE A 293 5.85 -26.13 17.42
CA PHE A 293 5.08 -27.36 17.16
C PHE A 293 5.69 -28.58 17.85
N LYS A 294 7.02 -28.74 17.81
CA LYS A 294 7.73 -29.80 18.52
C LYS A 294 7.55 -29.73 20.04
N ASP A 295 7.60 -28.52 20.60
CA ASP A 295 7.37 -28.33 22.04
C ASP A 295 5.94 -28.71 22.43
N ILE A 296 4.94 -28.22 21.70
CA ILE A 296 3.52 -28.45 22.03
C ILE A 296 3.02 -29.86 21.70
N SER A 297 3.73 -30.58 20.84
CA SER A 297 3.47 -32.01 20.58
C SER A 297 4.12 -32.92 21.63
N GLY A 298 5.03 -32.38 22.46
CA GLY A 298 5.66 -33.07 23.57
C GLY A 298 4.96 -32.74 24.90
N ASP A 299 5.76 -32.50 25.94
CA ASP A 299 5.26 -32.31 27.31
C ASP A 299 4.92 -30.84 27.64
N PHE A 300 5.07 -29.91 26.70
CA PHE A 300 4.87 -28.48 26.96
C PHE A 300 3.51 -28.00 26.47
N SER A 301 2.71 -27.39 27.36
CA SER A 301 1.42 -26.80 27.01
C SER A 301 1.40 -25.31 27.38
N TYR A 302 1.84 -24.45 26.47
CA TYR A 302 1.84 -22.99 26.66
C TYR A 302 1.07 -22.20 25.61
N LEU A 303 0.56 -22.85 24.56
CA LEU A 303 -0.34 -22.22 23.60
C LEU A 303 -1.79 -22.58 23.94
N PRO A 304 -2.74 -21.64 23.78
CA PRO A 304 -4.16 -21.97 23.77
C PRO A 304 -4.47 -23.03 22.70
N GLU A 305 -5.43 -23.91 22.98
CA GLU A 305 -5.82 -25.02 22.07
C GLU A 305 -6.13 -24.56 20.64
N ARG A 306 -6.83 -23.42 20.52
CA ARG A 306 -7.15 -22.80 19.22
C ARG A 306 -5.92 -22.38 18.43
N ASP A 307 -4.90 -21.86 19.10
CA ASP A 307 -3.66 -21.39 18.46
C ASP A 307 -2.77 -22.59 18.08
N ALA A 308 -2.75 -23.62 18.93
CA ALA A 308 -2.10 -24.90 18.63
C ALA A 308 -2.73 -25.59 17.41
N ALA A 309 -4.05 -25.54 17.25
CA ALA A 309 -4.75 -26.07 16.09
C ALA A 309 -4.34 -25.33 14.79
N ILE A 310 -4.26 -24.00 14.82
CA ILE A 310 -3.78 -23.20 13.68
C ILE A 310 -2.35 -23.59 13.30
N LEU A 311 -1.46 -23.70 14.28
CA LEU A 311 -0.07 -24.09 14.04
C LEU A 311 0.03 -25.50 13.44
N THR A 312 -0.81 -26.42 13.91
CA THR A 312 -0.87 -27.80 13.37
C THR A 312 -1.32 -27.81 11.91
N ASP A 313 -2.36 -27.04 11.57
CA ASP A 313 -2.82 -26.90 10.18
C ASP A 313 -1.76 -26.27 9.28
N TRP A 314 -0.99 -25.31 9.81
CA TRP A 314 0.14 -24.72 9.11
C TRP A 314 1.27 -25.73 8.84
N ILE A 315 1.60 -26.61 9.80
CA ILE A 315 2.59 -27.68 9.58
C ILE A 315 2.13 -28.64 8.49
N ASN A 316 0.85 -29.02 8.51
CA ASN A 316 0.28 -29.96 7.55
C ASN A 316 0.15 -29.35 6.14
N THR A 317 -0.23 -28.08 6.08
CA THR A 317 -0.39 -27.33 4.84
C THR A 317 0.24 -25.96 5.04
N PRO A 318 1.53 -25.75 4.73
CA PRO A 318 2.15 -24.43 4.84
C PRO A 318 1.47 -23.38 3.96
N TYR A 319 1.68 -22.10 4.27
CA TYR A 319 1.29 -21.03 3.33
C TYR A 319 2.16 -21.13 2.08
N ASN A 320 1.53 -21.20 0.91
CA ASN A 320 2.22 -21.02 -0.35
C ASN A 320 2.52 -19.53 -0.51
N VAL A 321 3.79 -19.15 -0.36
CA VAL A 321 4.30 -17.80 -0.62
C VAL A 321 4.68 -17.69 -2.09
#